data_AF-A0A926ABD0-F1
#
_entry.id   AF-A0A926ABD0-F1
#
_cell.length_a   1.000
_cell.length_b   1.000
_cell.length_c   1.000
_cell.angle_alpha   90.00
_cell.angle_beta   90.00
_cell.angle_gamma   90.00
#
_symmetry.space_group_name_H-M   'P 1'
#
loop_
_entity.id
_entity.type
_entity.pdbx_description
1 polymer ?
#
loop_
_entity_poly.entity_id
_entity_poly.type
_entity_poly.pdbx_seq_one_letter_code
_entity_poly.pdbx_strand_id
1 'polypeptide(L)' 'MQYINLGNTGLKVSRLCLGMMTYGTPEWRDWILTEDQSRPLIQAAVEAGINFFDT' A
#
# COMPACT_ATOMS: atom_id res chain seq x y z
N MET A 1 10.16 -4.88 -9.32
CA MET A 1 8.93 -5.56 -8.83
C MET A 1 8.59 -6.78 -9.69
N GLN A 2 8.03 -7.84 -9.11
CA GLN A 2 7.39 -8.95 -9.84
C GLN A 2 5.87 -8.73 -9.86
N TYR A 3 5.21 -9.00 -10.99
CA TYR A 3 3.76 -8.84 -11.15
C TYR A 3 3.07 -10.16 -11.48
N ILE A 4 1.90 -10.40 -10.89
CA ILE A 4 1.08 -11.60 -11.06
C ILE A 4 -0.34 -11.24 -11.51
N ASN A 5 -1.10 -12.19 -12.05
CA ASN A 5 -2.53 -11.97 -12.31
C ASN A 5 -3.30 -12.02 -10.99
N LEU A 6 -4.24 -11.09 -10.79
CA LEU A 6 -5.21 -11.18 -9.72
C LEU A 6 -6.25 -12.24 -10.09
N GLY A 7 -6.06 -13.47 -9.58
CA GLY A 7 -6.87 -14.63 -9.96
C GLY A 7 -6.90 -14.81 -11.47
N ASN A 8 -8.10 -15.02 -12.03
CA ASN A 8 -8.32 -15.25 -13.46
C ASN A 8 -8.78 -13.97 -14.21
N THR A 9 -8.59 -12.78 -13.64
CA THR A 9 -9.16 -11.53 -14.18
C THR A 9 -8.33 -10.90 -15.30
N GLY A 10 -7.09 -11.34 -15.50
CA GLY A 10 -6.12 -10.71 -16.41
C GLY A 10 -5.50 -9.42 -15.88
N LEU A 11 -5.97 -8.88 -14.74
CA LEU A 11 -5.39 -7.72 -14.09
C LEU A 11 -4.01 -8.07 -13.49
N LYS A 12 -2.98 -7.30 -13.82
CA LYS A 12 -1.62 -7.47 -13.28
C LYS A 12 -1.40 -6.61 -12.04
N VAL A 13 -1.09 -7.25 -10.91
CA VAL A 13 -0.80 -6.61 -9.62
C VAL A 13 0.60 -6.99 -9.14
N SER A 14 1.24 -6.14 -8.33
CA SER A 14 2.50 -6.47 -7.68
C SER A 14 2.32 -7.71 -6.81
N ARG A 15 3.32 -8.61 -6.81
CA ARG A 15 3.27 -9.86 -6.02
C ARG A 15 3.12 -9.59 -4.52
N LEU A 16 3.56 -8.42 -4.06
CA LEU A 16 3.35 -7.91 -2.71
C LEU A 16 2.27 -6.84 -2.74
N CYS A 17 1.39 -6.86 -1.73
CA CYS A 17 0.38 -5.85 -1.48
C CYS A 17 0.80 -5.00 -0.27
N LEU A 18 0.62 -3.68 -0.34
CA LEU A 18 0.77 -2.81 0.82
C LEU A 18 -0.57 -2.69 1.55
N GLY A 19 -0.63 -3.22 2.76
CA GLY A 19 -1.76 -3.01 3.65
C GLY A 19 -1.74 -1.60 4.24
N MET A 20 -2.90 -0.95 4.28
CA MET A 20 -3.03 0.47 4.58
C MET A 20 -3.54 0.77 6.00
N MET A 21 -3.72 -0.25 6.84
CA MET A 21 -4.27 -0.12 8.21
C MET A 21 -3.46 0.83 9.12
N THR A 22 -2.20 1.09 8.80
CA THR A 22 -1.31 1.99 9.54
C THR A 22 -1.48 3.47 9.15
N TYR A 23 -2.24 3.80 8.11
CA TYR A 23 -2.31 5.16 7.58
C TYR A 23 -3.71 5.75 7.77
N GLY A 24 -3.80 7.00 8.22
CA GLY A 24 -5.08 7.67 8.43
C GLY A 24 -5.07 8.65 9.59
N THR A 25 -6.14 8.64 10.38
CA THR A 25 -6.27 9.51 11.56
C THR A 25 -5.82 8.79 12.84
N PRO A 26 -4.91 9.38 13.64
CA PRO A 26 -4.53 8.82 14.95
C PRO A 26 -5.67 8.68 15.95
N GLU A 27 -6.83 9.31 15.71
CA GLU A 27 -8.03 9.16 16.55
C GLU A 27 -8.50 7.70 16.65
N TRP A 28 -8.19 6.86 15.65
CA TRP A 28 -8.58 5.46 15.67
C TRP A 28 -7.65 4.61 16.56
N ARG A 29 -6.33 4.77 16.45
CA ARG A 29 -5.28 4.08 17.23
C ARG A 29 -3.97 4.89 17.22
N ASP A 30 -3.22 4.81 18.31
CA ASP A 30 -1.97 5.57 18.51
C ASP A 30 -0.84 5.23 17.52
N TRP A 31 -0.89 4.05 16.88
CA TRP A 31 0.11 3.62 15.89
C TRP A 31 -0.17 4.10 14.47
N ILE A 32 -1.27 4.83 14.24
CA ILE A 32 -1.63 5.32 12.92
C ILE A 32 -0.78 6.54 12.59
N LEU A 33 -0.25 6.53 11.38
CA LEU A 33 0.52 7.62 10.81
C LEU A 33 -0.39 8.59 10.08
N THR A 34 -0.17 9.88 10.29
CA THR A 34 -0.85 10.95 9.55
C THR A 34 -0.45 10.95 8.08
N GLU A 35 -1.13 11.73 7.24
CA GLU A 35 -0.79 11.84 5.81
C GLU A 35 0.68 12.20 5.59
N ASP A 36 1.20 13.22 6.29
CA ASP A 36 2.58 13.67 6.15
C ASP A 36 3.60 12.60 6.57
N GLN A 37 3.29 11.82 7.61
CA GLN A 37 4.13 10.72 8.07
C GLN A 37 4.07 9.51 7.12
N SER A 38 2.91 9.28 6.51
CA SER A 38 2.65 8.14 5.63
C SER A 38 3.20 8.35 4.22
N ARG A 39 3.16 9.60 3.72
CA ARG A 39 3.57 9.99 2.37
C ARG A 39 4.93 9.43 1.93
N PRO A 40 6.03 9.54 2.71
CA PRO A 40 7.32 8.98 2.29
C PRO A 40 7.30 7.44 2.20
N LEU A 41 6.52 6.75 3.04
CA LEU A 41 6.40 5.29 3.02
C LEU A 41 5.64 4.81 1.79
N ILE A 42 4.52 5.47 1.48
CA ILE A 42 3.71 5.18 0.29
C ILE A 42 4.51 5.51 -0.97
N GLN A 43 5.22 6.65 -0.99
CA GLN A 43 6.08 7.03 -2.10
C GLN A 43 7.16 5.96 -2.35
N ALA A 44 7.86 5.51 -1.31
CA ALA A 44 8.86 4.45 -1.44
C ALA A 44 8.26 3.14 -1.99
N ALA A 45 7.05 2.77 -1.58
CA ALA A 45 6.35 1.60 -2.11
C ALA A 45 6.05 1.74 -3.60
N VAL A 46 5.54 2.90 -4.02
CA VAL A 46 5.26 3.22 -5.43
C VAL A 46 6.55 3.21 -6.26
N GLU A 47 7.62 3.83 -5.77
CA GLU A 47 8.93 3.86 -6.44
C GLU A 47 9.56 2.46 -6.56
N ALA A 48 9.30 1.58 -5.59
CA ALA A 48 9.69 0.16 -5.66
C ALA A 48 8.83 -0.66 -6.64
N GLY A 49 7.75 -0.08 -7.18
CA GLY A 49 6.84 -0.67 -8.15
C GLY A 49 5.61 -1.36 -7.56
N ILE A 50 5.29 -1.16 -6.27
CA ILE A 50 4.02 -1.63 -5.70
C ILE A 50 2.88 -0.89 -6.38
N ASN A 51 1.89 -1.63 -6.87
CA ASN A 51 0.66 -1.09 -7.43
C ASN A 51 -0.61 -1.70 -6.82
N PHE A 52 -0.44 -2.56 -5.81
CA PHE A 52 -1.53 -3.23 -5.12
C PHE A 52 -1.58 -2.75 -3.66
N PHE A 53 -2.69 -2.11 -3.30
CA PHE A 53 -2.94 -1.51 -2.00
C PHE A 53 -4.28 -2.01 -1.47
N ASP A 54 -4.31 -2.38 -0.19
CA ASP A 54 -5.48 -2.91 0.52
C ASP A 54 -5.80 -2.01 1.71
N THR A 55 -7.02 -1.47 1.78
CA THR A 55 -7.46 -0.48 2.78
C THR A 55 -8.86 -0.75 3.27
#